data_AF-S8G4K0-F1
#
_entry.id   AF-S8G4K0-F1
#
_cell.length_a   1.000
_cell.length_b   1.000
_cell.length_c   1.000
_cell.angle_alpha   90.00
_cell.angle_beta   90.00
_cell.angle_gamma   90.00
#
_symmetry.space_group_name_H-M   'P 1'
#
loop_
_entity.id
_entity.type
_entity.pdbx_description
1 polymer ?
#
loop_
_entity_poly.entity_id
_entity_poly.type
_entity_poly.pdbx_seq_one_letter_code
_entity_poly.pdbx_strand_id
1 'polypeptide(L)'
;MDDIILWSADITSPHFLSIWEAGSTQTISWIVNKVPQTGPTAQGKALLGYAENDSENLDLDNPLATGFLIGDGNVTFTVPDVPYRSDYIVVLFGNSGNSSPTFTIMPKSH
;
A
#
# COMPACT_ATOMS: atom_id res chain seq x y z
N MET A 1 -17.95 23.57 1.37
CA MET A 1 -17.06 22.74 2.20
C MET A 1 -16.21 22.03 1.20
N ASP A 2 -14.97 22.49 1.07
CA ASP A 2 -14.13 22.17 -0.08
C ASP A 2 -13.83 20.67 -0.09
N ASP A 3 -14.29 20.01 -1.14
CA ASP A 3 -13.90 18.65 -1.47
C ASP A 3 -12.36 18.64 -1.61
N ILE A 4 -11.68 18.13 -0.58
CA ILE A 4 -10.28 17.75 -0.68
C ILE A 4 -10.25 16.51 -1.59
N ILE A 5 -10.38 16.74 -2.89
CA ILE A 5 -10.05 15.74 -3.92
C ILE A 5 -8.52 15.70 -3.95
N LEU A 6 -7.95 14.93 -3.01
CA LEU A 6 -6.56 14.53 -3.02
C LEU A 6 -6.34 13.77 -4.33
N TRP A 7 -5.39 14.22 -5.14
CA TRP A 7 -5.15 13.69 -6.47
C TRP A 7 -4.97 12.17 -6.41
N SER A 8 -5.84 11.48 -7.15
CA SER A 8 -6.04 10.04 -7.27
C SER A 8 -4.87 9.14 -6.85
N ALA A 9 -4.77 8.80 -5.56
CA ALA A 9 -4.19 7.52 -5.21
C ALA A 9 -5.15 6.44 -5.73
N ASP A 10 -4.68 5.57 -6.62
CA ASP A 10 -5.47 4.43 -7.06
C ASP A 10 -5.76 3.50 -5.89
N ILE A 11 -4.90 3.51 -4.88
CA ILE A 11 -5.09 2.87 -3.59
C ILE A 11 -6.08 3.71 -2.75
N THR A 12 -7.21 3.10 -2.40
CA THR A 12 -8.27 3.68 -1.55
C THR A 12 -8.11 3.34 -0.08
N SER A 13 -7.29 2.34 0.25
CA SER A 13 -6.90 1.98 1.62
C SER A 13 -5.46 1.44 1.61
N PRO A 14 -4.56 1.91 2.49
CA PRO A 14 -4.81 2.82 3.61
C PRO A 14 -5.05 4.28 3.17
N HIS A 15 -5.72 5.05 4.02
CA HIS A 15 -5.88 6.50 3.88
C HIS A 15 -4.99 7.25 4.90
N PHE A 16 -4.87 8.56 4.73
CA PHE A 16 -4.18 9.43 5.69
C PHE A 16 -4.73 9.19 7.11
N LEU A 17 -3.85 9.03 8.10
CA LEU A 17 -4.17 8.66 9.50
C LEU A 17 -4.50 7.17 9.75
N SER A 18 -4.40 6.29 8.77
CA SER A 18 -4.48 4.85 9.05
C SER A 18 -3.36 4.45 10.01
N ILE A 19 -3.70 3.65 11.01
CA ILE A 19 -2.73 3.09 11.96
C ILE A 19 -2.83 1.58 11.87
N TRP A 20 -1.72 0.94 11.51
CA TRP A 20 -1.61 -0.51 11.45
C TRP A 20 -0.76 -1.02 12.61
N GLU A 21 -1.20 -2.09 13.24
CA GLU A 21 -0.42 -2.78 14.26
C GLU A 21 0.38 -3.91 13.60
N ALA A 22 1.67 -4.01 13.92
CA ALA A 22 2.50 -5.11 13.45
C ALA A 22 1.92 -6.46 13.89
N GLY A 23 1.83 -7.40 12.94
CA GLY A 23 1.16 -8.69 13.13
C GLY A 23 -0.37 -8.68 13.00
N SER A 24 -1.00 -7.52 12.83
CA SER A 24 -2.41 -7.45 12.46
C SER A 24 -2.62 -7.85 10.99
N THR A 25 -3.82 -8.31 10.67
CA THR A 25 -4.23 -8.56 9.29
C THR A 25 -4.84 -7.28 8.74
N GLN A 26 -4.28 -6.78 7.64
CA GLN A 26 -4.76 -5.57 6.98
C GLN A 26 -5.06 -5.83 5.52
N THR A 27 -5.94 -5.01 4.97
CA THR A 27 -6.34 -5.07 3.57
C THR A 27 -6.01 -3.74 2.90
N ILE A 28 -5.21 -3.80 1.84
CA ILE A 28 -5.08 -2.68 0.92
C ILE A 28 -6.12 -2.84 -0.19
N SER A 29 -6.67 -1.73 -0.66
CA SER A 29 -7.70 -1.73 -1.69
C SER A 29 -7.40 -0.65 -2.73
N TRP A 30 -7.79 -0.88 -3.98
CA TRP A 30 -7.59 0.06 -5.08
C TRP A 30 -8.75 0.06 -6.09
N ILE A 31 -8.79 1.11 -6.91
CA ILE A 31 -9.71 1.19 -8.04
C ILE A 31 -9.16 0.37 -9.19
N VAL A 32 -9.74 -0.83 -9.40
CA VAL A 32 -9.30 -1.80 -10.43
C VAL A 32 -9.11 -1.15 -11.80
N ASN A 33 -10.05 -0.31 -12.23
CA ASN A 33 -10.05 0.32 -13.56
C ASN A 33 -8.94 1.36 -13.76
N LYS A 34 -8.24 1.77 -12.70
CA LYS A 34 -7.13 2.72 -12.78
C LYS A 34 -5.76 2.05 -12.78
N VAL A 35 -5.70 0.77 -12.41
CA VAL A 35 -4.47 -0.02 -12.48
C VAL A 35 -4.41 -0.72 -13.85
N PRO A 36 -3.37 -0.46 -14.68
CA PRO A 36 -3.19 -1.16 -15.94
C PRO A 36 -3.11 -2.66 -15.73
N GLN A 37 -3.92 -3.41 -16.48
CA GLN A 37 -3.91 -4.86 -16.48
C GLN A 37 -3.44 -5.35 -17.85
N THR A 38 -2.47 -6.26 -17.86
CA THR A 38 -2.02 -6.95 -19.08
C THR A 38 -2.96 -8.10 -19.49
N GLY A 39 -4.03 -8.33 -18.72
CA GLY A 39 -5.04 -9.35 -18.95
C GLY A 39 -5.83 -9.69 -17.68
N PRO A 40 -6.84 -10.58 -17.77
CA PRO A 40 -7.66 -10.99 -16.63
C PRO A 40 -6.88 -11.75 -15.55
N THR A 41 -5.69 -12.27 -15.90
CA THR A 41 -4.79 -12.99 -14.98
C THR A 41 -3.59 -12.15 -14.57
N ALA A 42 -3.66 -10.82 -14.72
CA ALA A 42 -2.60 -9.92 -14.29
C ALA A 42 -2.37 -10.06 -12.78
N GLN A 43 -1.16 -10.49 -12.40
CA GLN A 43 -0.76 -10.63 -11.01
C GLN A 43 -0.08 -9.38 -10.49
N GLY A 44 -0.33 -9.05 -9.23
CA GLY A 44 0.25 -7.91 -8.53
C GLY A 44 1.33 -8.27 -7.53
N LYS A 45 2.10 -7.27 -7.15
CA LYS A 45 3.01 -7.27 -6.00
C LYS A 45 2.79 -5.99 -5.20
N ALA A 46 2.55 -6.10 -3.89
CA ALA A 46 2.40 -4.98 -2.99
C ALA A 46 3.69 -4.82 -2.17
N LEU A 47 4.22 -3.61 -2.13
CA LEU A 47 5.47 -3.26 -1.45
C LEU A 47 5.20 -2.28 -0.33
N LEU A 48 5.93 -2.41 0.77
CA LEU A 48 6.00 -1.40 1.81
C LEU A 48 7.19 -0.48 1.51
N GLY A 49 7.01 0.82 1.75
CA GLY A 49 8.10 1.79 1.76
C GLY A 49 7.80 2.90 2.73
N TYR A 50 8.63 3.94 2.76
CA TYR A 50 8.40 5.13 3.55
C TYR A 50 8.91 6.38 2.81
N ALA A 51 8.15 7.47 2.93
CA ALA A 51 8.44 8.71 2.25
C ALA A 51 9.45 9.55 3.04
N GLU A 52 10.73 9.50 2.66
CA GLU A 52 11.82 10.22 3.32
C GLU A 52 12.79 10.79 2.29
N ASN A 53 13.17 12.07 2.44
CA ASN A 53 14.09 12.79 1.54
C ASN A 53 13.69 12.73 0.05
N ASP A 54 12.40 12.94 -0.24
CA ASP A 54 11.82 12.84 -1.60
C ASP A 54 12.03 11.46 -2.26
N SER A 55 12.21 10.41 -1.44
CA SER A 55 12.35 9.01 -1.86
C SER A 55 11.31 8.11 -1.19
N GLU A 56 10.92 7.04 -1.88
CA GLU A 56 9.91 6.08 -1.43
C GLU A 56 10.49 4.93 -0.56
N ASN A 57 11.81 4.76 -0.54
CA ASN A 57 12.53 3.76 0.27
C ASN A 57 11.84 2.37 0.29
N LEU A 58 11.49 1.85 -0.89
CA LEU A 58 10.72 0.62 -1.04
C LEU A 58 11.51 -0.61 -0.58
N ASP A 59 10.89 -1.46 0.23
CA ASP A 59 11.38 -2.80 0.55
C ASP A 59 11.03 -3.77 -0.58
N LEU A 60 11.95 -3.94 -1.52
CA LEU A 60 11.79 -4.82 -2.68
C LEU A 60 11.93 -6.31 -2.33
N ASP A 61 12.64 -6.60 -1.23
CA ASP A 61 13.02 -7.95 -0.80
C ASP A 61 11.92 -8.61 0.03
N ASN A 62 11.14 -7.83 0.79
CA ASN A 62 10.04 -8.32 1.63
C ASN A 62 8.70 -7.70 1.22
N PRO A 63 8.09 -8.15 0.09
CA PRO A 63 6.77 -7.67 -0.29
C PRO A 63 5.70 -7.97 0.77
N LEU A 64 4.75 -7.06 0.93
CA LEU A 64 3.56 -7.27 1.75
C LEU A 64 2.70 -8.41 1.21
N ALA A 65 2.58 -8.50 -0.12
CA ALA A 65 1.88 -9.57 -0.82
C ALA A 65 2.37 -9.72 -2.26
N THR A 66 2.28 -10.93 -2.82
CA THR A 66 2.62 -11.23 -4.21
C THR A 66 1.64 -12.24 -4.81
N GLY A 67 1.44 -12.19 -6.13
CA GLY A 67 0.74 -13.24 -6.87
C GLY A 67 -0.79 -13.19 -6.78
N PHE A 68 -1.35 -12.14 -6.17
CA PHE A 68 -2.79 -11.86 -6.16
C PHE A 68 -3.21 -11.28 -7.50
N LEU A 69 -4.50 -11.42 -7.86
CA LEU A 69 -5.02 -10.83 -9.09
C LEU A 69 -5.25 -9.33 -8.89
N ILE A 70 -4.72 -8.51 -9.79
CA ILE A 70 -4.98 -7.05 -9.79
C ILE A 70 -6.49 -6.77 -9.96
N GLY A 71 -7.21 -7.67 -10.62
CA GLY A 71 -8.66 -7.62 -10.83
C GLY A 71 -9.49 -7.70 -9.55
N ASP A 72 -8.93 -8.24 -8.46
CA ASP A 72 -9.66 -8.38 -7.19
C ASP A 72 -9.87 -7.03 -6.50
N GLY A 73 -9.09 -6.00 -6.85
CA GLY A 73 -9.22 -4.65 -6.29
C GLY A 73 -8.79 -4.52 -4.84
N ASN A 74 -8.31 -5.60 -4.23
CA ASN A 74 -7.80 -5.62 -2.88
C ASN A 74 -6.86 -6.81 -2.66
N VAL A 75 -6.03 -6.72 -1.63
CA VAL A 75 -5.26 -7.86 -1.11
C VAL A 75 -5.11 -7.73 0.40
N THR A 76 -5.21 -8.87 1.08
CA THR A 76 -5.09 -8.98 2.53
C THR A 76 -3.78 -9.67 2.90
N PHE A 77 -3.09 -9.14 3.90
CA PHE A 77 -1.79 -9.63 4.35
C PHE A 77 -1.59 -9.36 5.85
N THR A 78 -0.56 -9.98 6.43
CA THR A 78 -0.13 -9.69 7.79
C THR A 78 0.90 -8.57 7.78
N VAL A 79 0.67 -7.53 8.58
CA VAL A 79 1.57 -6.38 8.68
C VAL A 79 2.92 -6.83 9.27
N PRO A 80 4.06 -6.52 8.62
CA PRO A 80 5.37 -6.87 9.15
C PRO A 80 5.69 -6.09 10.42
N ASP A 81 6.59 -6.63 11.24
CA ASP A 81 7.11 -5.94 12.41
C ASP A 81 8.27 -5.02 11.99
N VAL A 82 7.97 -3.73 11.91
CA VAL A 82 8.88 -2.69 11.40
C VAL A 82 8.99 -1.56 12.44
N PRO A 83 10.07 -0.76 12.42
CA PRO A 83 10.20 0.38 13.33
C PRO A 83 8.99 1.31 13.27
N TYR A 84 8.69 1.97 14.38
CA TYR A 84 7.64 3.00 14.37
C TYR A 84 7.96 4.10 13.36
N ARG A 85 7.03 4.36 12.43
CA ARG A 85 7.03 5.56 11.58
C ARG A 85 5.59 5.96 11.23
N SER A 86 5.41 7.23 10.86
CA SER A 86 4.13 7.80 10.43
C SER A 86 4.07 8.19 8.95
N ASP A 87 5.13 7.87 8.21
CA ASP A 87 5.36 8.20 6.79
C ASP A 87 5.42 6.94 5.90
N TYR A 88 4.88 5.81 6.39
CA TYR A 88 4.81 4.59 5.59
C TYR A 88 3.90 4.76 4.39
N ILE A 89 4.25 4.12 3.27
CA ILE A 89 3.47 4.06 2.04
C ILE A 89 3.39 2.62 1.54
N VAL A 90 2.30 2.30 0.84
CA VAL A 90 2.19 1.06 0.06
C VAL A 90 2.25 1.41 -1.41
N VAL A 91 3.04 0.65 -2.16
CA VAL A 91 3.10 0.75 -3.63
C VAL A 91 2.62 -0.55 -4.24
N LEU A 92 1.70 -0.43 -5.21
CA LEU A 92 1.23 -1.55 -6.01
C LEU A 92 2.09 -1.66 -7.28
N PHE A 93 2.99 -2.63 -7.30
CA PHE A 93 3.86 -2.92 -8.42
C PHE A 93 3.05 -3.56 -9.57
N GLY A 94 3.06 -2.91 -10.73
CA GLY A 94 2.20 -3.22 -11.89
C GLY A 94 1.76 -1.96 -12.64
N ASN A 95 1.72 -0.83 -11.93
CA ASN A 95 1.72 0.52 -12.50
C ASN A 95 2.86 1.30 -11.83
N SER A 96 3.84 1.78 -12.58
CA SER A 96 4.87 2.65 -12.00
C SER A 96 4.21 3.96 -11.55
N GLY A 97 4.16 4.22 -10.23
CA GLY A 97 3.74 5.52 -9.69
C GLY A 97 2.47 5.55 -8.82
N ASN A 98 1.93 4.40 -8.40
CA ASN A 98 0.76 4.37 -7.52
C ASN A 98 1.15 4.05 -6.07
N SER A 99 1.43 5.10 -5.30
CA SER A 99 1.61 5.03 -3.85
C SER A 99 0.32 5.38 -3.11
N SER A 100 0.10 4.76 -1.96
CA SER A 100 -0.93 5.20 -1.02
C SER A 100 -0.56 6.57 -0.42
N PRO A 101 -1.53 7.29 0.20
CA PRO A 101 -1.20 8.28 1.21
C PRO A 101 -0.31 7.69 2.30
N THR A 102 0.40 8.56 3.02
CA THR A 102 1.21 8.14 4.17
C THR A 102 0.34 7.66 5.33
N PHE A 103 0.79 6.63 6.02
CA PHE A 103 0.12 6.06 7.18
C PHE A 103 1.13 5.63 8.27
N THR A 104 0.63 5.22 9.43
CA THR A 104 1.45 4.84 10.59
C THR A 104 1.45 3.33 10.78
N ILE A 105 2.61 2.77 11.10
CA ILE A 105 2.73 1.38 11.60
C ILE A 105 3.27 1.43 13.03
N MET A 106 2.56 0.79 13.95
CA MET A 106 3.00 0.55 15.32
C MET A 106 3.72 -0.80 15.41
N PRO A 107 4.94 -0.86 15.95
CA PRO A 107 5.66 -2.11 16.16
C PRO A 107 4.95 -2.98 17.20
N LYS A 108 5.30 -4.28 17.24
CA LYS A 108 4.78 -5.16 18.30
C LYS A 108 5.21 -4.66 19.68
N SER A 109 4.27 -4.63 20.62
CA SER A 109 4.61 -4.43 22.02
C SER A 109 5.39 -5.65 22.52
N HIS A 110 6.60 -5.41 23.03
CA HIS A 110 7.45 -6.42 23.67
C HIS A 110 6.99 -6.75 25.09
#